data_AF-A0A7W0YB21-F1
#
_entry.id   AF-A0A7W0YB21-F1
#
_cell.length_a   1.000
_cell.length_b   1.000
_cell.length_c   1.000
_cell.angle_alpha   90.00
_cell.angle_beta   90.00
_cell.angle_gamma   90.00
#
_symmetry.space_group_name_H-M   'P 1'
#
loop_
_entity.id
_entity.type
_entity.pdbx_description
1 polymer ?
#
loop_
_entity_poly.entity_id
_entity_poly.type
_entity_poly.pdbx_seq_one_letter_code
_entity_poly.pdbx_strand_id
1 'polypeptide(L)'
;ELISNNAVAVLLTPIAFQIAETMGLDARPFAVTVMFGCSASFATPIGYQTNTYVFGAGGYRFMEFPRVGAPLNLILWVAASILIPYFWPFTAHH
;
A
#
# COMPACT_ATOMS: atom_id res chain seq x y z
N GLU A 1 0.91 4.30 -9.29
CA GLU A 1 0.88 2.84 -9.49
C GLU A 1 1.13 2.51 -10.96
N LEU A 2 2.38 2.20 -11.33
CA LEU A 2 2.76 1.80 -12.70
C LEU A 2 2.88 0.27 -12.86
N ILE A 3 2.83 -0.45 -11.74
CA ILE A 3 3.08 -1.89 -11.60
C ILE A 3 1.90 -2.48 -10.79
N SER A 4 1.47 -3.70 -11.11
CA SER A 4 0.33 -4.35 -10.43
C SER A 4 0.61 -4.58 -8.94
N ASN A 5 -0.43 -4.49 -8.10
CA ASN A 5 -0.32 -4.67 -6.64
C ASN A 5 0.43 -5.96 -6.26
N ASN A 6 0.16 -7.05 -6.98
CA ASN A 6 0.82 -8.34 -6.75
C ASN A 6 2.31 -8.29 -7.08
N ALA A 7 2.71 -7.63 -8.18
CA ALA A 7 4.12 -7.50 -8.53
C ALA A 7 4.87 -6.62 -7.52
N VAL A 8 4.25 -5.53 -7.04
CA VAL A 8 4.85 -4.70 -5.98
C VAL A 8 4.96 -5.49 -4.67
N ALA A 9 3.94 -6.27 -4.30
CA ALA A 9 3.98 -7.10 -3.10
C ALA A 9 5.12 -8.13 -3.14
N VAL A 10 5.29 -8.84 -4.26
CA VAL A 10 6.38 -9.82 -4.43
C VAL A 10 7.76 -9.15 -4.35
N LEU A 11 7.90 -7.94 -4.89
CA LEU A 11 9.17 -7.19 -4.86
C LEU A 11 9.49 -6.63 -3.47
N LEU A 12 8.50 -6.07 -2.77
CA LEU A 12 8.72 -5.36 -1.50
C LEU A 12 8.73 -6.29 -0.29
N THR A 13 8.05 -7.43 -0.33
CA THR A 13 8.02 -8.39 0.78
C THR A 13 9.42 -8.82 1.23
N PRO A 14 10.33 -9.33 0.36
CA PRO A 14 11.65 -9.74 0.82
C PRO A 14 12.47 -8.58 1.41
N ILE A 15 12.31 -7.36 0.88
CA ILE A 15 12.97 -6.16 1.40
C ILE A 15 12.46 -5.85 2.82
N ALA A 16 11.15 -5.92 3.03
CA ALA A 16 10.52 -5.69 4.32
C ALA A 16 10.96 -6.71 5.38
N PHE A 17 11.10 -7.99 5.00
CA PHE A 17 11.66 -9.02 5.87
C PHE A 17 13.13 -8.74 6.23
N GLN A 18 13.95 -8.31 5.26
CA GLN A 18 15.35 -7.98 5.52
C GLN A 18 15.50 -6.77 6.45
N ILE A 19 14.61 -5.78 6.34
CA ILE A 19 14.57 -4.62 7.24
C ILE A 19 14.20 -5.07 8.66
N ALA A 20 13.18 -5.92 8.80
CA ALA A 20 12.80 -6.47 10.11
C ALA A 20 13.96 -7.24 10.76
N GLU A 21 14.65 -8.09 9.99
CA GLU A 21 15.80 -8.88 10.45
C GLU A 21 16.97 -7.98 10.88
N THR A 22 17.33 -6.98 10.07
CA THR A 22 18.44 -6.06 10.39
C THR A 22 18.15 -5.17 11.60
N MET A 23 16.87 -4.89 11.88
CA MET A 23 16.44 -4.14 13.06
C MET A 23 16.16 -5.03 14.28
N GLY A 24 16.22 -6.36 14.14
CA GLY A 24 15.88 -7.30 15.21
C GLY A 24 14.40 -7.26 15.63
N LEU A 25 13.51 -6.85 14.72
CA LEU A 25 12.08 -6.67 14.96
C LEU A 25 11.27 -7.81 14.35
N ASP A 26 10.05 -8.03 14.86
CA ASP A 26 9.10 -8.94 14.23
C ASP A 26 8.80 -8.50 12.78
N ALA A 27 8.87 -9.44 11.83
CA ALA A 27 8.58 -9.21 10.42
C ALA A 27 7.09 -9.03 10.10
N ARG A 28 6.19 -9.43 11.03
CA ARG A 28 4.73 -9.29 10.88
C ARG A 28 4.27 -7.85 10.57
N PRO A 29 4.61 -6.83 11.37
CA PRO A 29 4.20 -5.45 11.07
C PRO A 29 4.70 -4.95 9.72
N PHE A 30 5.91 -5.34 9.31
CA PHE A 30 6.47 -4.97 8.01
C PHE A 30 5.73 -5.65 6.84
N ALA A 31 5.44 -6.94 6.95
CA ALA A 31 4.66 -7.67 5.96
C ALA A 31 3.24 -7.11 5.81
N VAL A 32 2.57 -6.80 6.93
CA VAL A 32 1.24 -6.15 6.93
C VAL A 32 1.31 -4.75 6.30
N THR A 33 2.37 -3.99 6.58
CA THR A 33 2.61 -2.67 5.96
C THR A 33 2.73 -2.78 4.45
N VAL A 34 3.49 -3.76 3.93
CA VAL A 34 3.60 -4.00 2.50
C VAL A 34 2.25 -4.41 1.90
N MET A 35 1.51 -5.32 2.55
CA MET A 35 0.19 -5.74 2.09
C MET A 35 -0.80 -4.56 1.97
N PHE A 36 -0.89 -3.71 2.99
CA PHE A 36 -1.76 -2.53 2.97
C PHE A 36 -1.27 -1.48 1.97
N GLY A 37 0.05 -1.20 1.92
CA GLY A 37 0.64 -0.23 1.02
C GLY A 37 0.45 -0.59 -0.45
N CYS A 38 0.64 -1.86 -0.82
CA CYS A 38 0.40 -2.35 -2.17
C CYS A 38 -1.10 -2.38 -2.53
N SER A 39 -1.99 -2.43 -1.55
CA SER A 39 -3.45 -2.41 -1.75
C SER A 39 -4.00 -0.99 -1.87
N ALA A 40 -3.27 0.03 -1.40
CA ALA A 40 -3.61 1.44 -1.48
C ALA A 40 -3.38 2.02 -2.89
N SER A 41 -3.96 1.37 -3.90
CA SER A 41 -3.82 1.73 -5.31
C SER A 41 -4.98 2.62 -5.79
N PHE A 42 -5.17 3.76 -5.15
CA PHE A 42 -6.29 4.68 -5.46
C PHE A 42 -5.92 5.82 -6.40
N ALA A 43 -4.63 6.05 -6.68
CA ALA A 43 -4.16 7.23 -7.40
C ALA A 43 -4.07 7.03 -8.93
N THR A 44 -4.18 5.80 -9.43
CA THR A 44 -3.98 5.51 -10.87
C THR A 44 -5.13 4.63 -11.42
N PRO A 45 -5.70 4.99 -12.59
CA PRO A 45 -6.81 4.23 -13.19
C PRO A 45 -6.42 2.86 -13.77
N ILE A 46 -5.12 2.54 -13.77
CA ILE A 46 -4.53 1.31 -14.32
C ILE A 46 -4.50 0.18 -13.27
N GLY A 47 -4.60 0.51 -11.98
CA GLY A 47 -4.38 -0.44 -10.88
C GLY A 47 -5.54 -1.39 -10.60
N TYR A 48 -6.76 -1.10 -11.06
CA TYR A 48 -7.96 -1.87 -10.70
C TYR A 48 -9.04 -1.85 -11.78
N GLN A 49 -9.57 -3.03 -12.15
CA GLN A 49 -10.56 -3.20 -13.23
C GLN A 49 -11.81 -2.31 -13.04
N THR A 50 -12.23 -2.09 -11.79
CA THR A 50 -13.37 -1.21 -11.45
C THR A 50 -13.07 0.28 -11.67
N ASN A 51 -11.85 0.75 -11.42
CA ASN A 51 -11.46 2.14 -11.73
C ASN A 51 -11.43 2.38 -13.24
N THR A 52 -11.06 1.36 -14.01
CA THR A 52 -11.12 1.38 -15.48
C THR A 52 -12.56 1.44 -16.01
N TYR A 53 -13.53 0.79 -15.34
CA TYR A 53 -14.96 0.89 -15.71
C TYR A 53 -15.50 2.32 -15.55
N VAL A 54 -15.13 3.03 -14.48
CA VAL A 54 -15.54 4.44 -14.27
C VAL A 54 -14.81 5.39 -15.23
N PHE A 55 -13.55 5.08 -15.57
CA PHE A 55 -12.79 5.82 -16.58
C PHE A 55 -13.42 5.71 -17.98
N GLY A 56 -13.91 4.53 -18.37
CA GLY A 56 -14.53 4.28 -19.67
C GLY A 56 -15.97 4.78 -19.79
N ALA A 57 -16.84 4.47 -18.82
CA ALA A 57 -18.27 4.79 -18.90
C ALA A 57 -18.66 6.13 -18.23
N GLY A 58 -17.83 6.64 -17.32
CA GLY A 58 -18.13 7.82 -16.49
C GLY A 58 -17.50 9.14 -16.95
N GLY A 59 -16.65 9.15 -17.98
CA GLY A 59 -16.06 10.37 -18.54
C GLY A 59 -15.00 11.07 -17.66
N TYR A 60 -14.49 10.40 -16.62
CA TYR A 60 -13.45 10.94 -15.75
C TYR A 60 -12.12 11.13 -16.48
N ARG A 61 -11.46 12.29 -16.32
CA ARG A 61 -10.13 12.54 -16.91
C ARG A 61 -9.04 11.88 -16.07
N PHE A 62 -7.96 11.41 -16.73
CA PHE A 62 -6.82 10.73 -16.07
C PHE A 62 -6.20 11.55 -14.93
N MET A 63 -6.26 12.89 -15.02
CA MET A 63 -5.76 13.81 -14.00
C MET A 63 -6.68 14.03 -12.80
N GLU A 64 -7.93 13.55 -12.84
CA GLU A 64 -8.86 13.66 -11.69
C GLU A 64 -8.69 12.51 -10.69
N PHE A 65 -8.19 11.36 -11.15
CA PHE A 65 -7.85 10.21 -10.31
C PHE A 65 -6.77 10.52 -9.25
N PRO A 66 -5.59 11.06 -9.59
CA PRO A 66 -4.59 11.39 -8.58
C PRO A 66 -5.04 12.54 -7.66
N ARG A 67 -5.95 13.43 -8.11
CA ARG A 67 -6.47 14.53 -7.28
C ARG A 67 -7.33 14.04 -6.11
N VAL A 68 -8.09 12.95 -6.32
CA VAL A 68 -8.94 12.34 -5.29
C VAL A 68 -8.23 11.18 -4.60
N GLY A 69 -7.41 10.43 -5.33
CA GLY A 69 -6.66 9.29 -4.82
C GLY A 69 -5.47 9.67 -3.94
N ALA A 70 -4.76 10.76 -4.23
CA ALA A 70 -3.63 11.21 -3.41
C ALA A 70 -4.01 11.53 -1.95
N PRO A 71 -5.07 12.32 -1.65
CA PRO A 71 -5.47 12.55 -0.27
C PRO A 71 -5.93 11.27 0.42
N LEU A 72 -6.59 10.35 -0.30
CA LEU A 72 -7.00 9.06 0.27
C LEU A 72 -5.80 8.17 0.60
N ASN A 73 -4.80 8.11 -0.29
CA ASN A 73 -3.54 7.41 -0.05
C ASN A 73 -2.79 7.99 1.15
N LEU A 74 -2.80 9.32 1.32
CA LEU A 74 -2.18 9.97 2.47
C LEU A 74 -2.88 9.58 3.78
N ILE A 75 -4.22 9.57 3.80
CA ILE A 75 -4.99 9.13 4.97
C ILE A 75 -4.70 7.67 5.30
N LEU A 76 -4.69 6.79 4.29
CA LEU A 76 -4.35 5.38 4.46
C LEU A 76 -2.93 5.19 4.97
N TRP A 77 -1.98 5.97 4.46
CA TRP A 77 -0.60 5.95 4.93
C TRP A 77 -0.50 6.34 6.41
N VAL A 78 -1.13 7.44 6.82
CA VAL A 78 -1.17 7.88 8.22
C VAL A 78 -1.85 6.83 9.10
N ALA A 79 -3.01 6.32 8.67
CA ALA A 79 -3.75 5.30 9.40
C ALA A 79 -2.93 4.00 9.54
N ALA A 80 -2.29 3.53 8.48
CA ALA A 80 -1.43 2.35 8.50
C ALA A 80 -0.22 2.55 9.43
N SER A 81 0.45 3.70 9.36
CA SER A 81 1.59 4.02 10.22
C SER A 81 1.22 4.07 11.72
N ILE A 82 -0.03 4.33 12.08
CA ILE A 82 -0.50 4.37 13.47
C ILE A 82 -1.09 3.02 13.90
N LEU A 83 -1.97 2.44 13.08
CA LEU A 83 -2.72 1.22 13.43
C LEU A 83 -1.85 -0.03 13.37
N ILE A 84 -0.93 -0.13 12.41
CA ILE A 84 -0.07 -1.32 12.28
C ILE A 84 0.80 -1.53 13.53
N PRO A 85 1.56 -0.54 14.03
CA PRO A 85 2.31 -0.74 15.27
C PRO A 85 1.42 -0.86 16.51
N TYR A 86 0.16 -0.38 16.46
CA TYR A 86 -0.79 -0.56 17.56
C TYR A 86 -1.27 -2.02 17.67
N PHE A 87 -1.58 -2.68 16.55
CA PHE A 87 -2.02 -4.07 16.52
C PHE A 87 -0.86 -5.08 16.49
N TRP A 88 0.24 -4.72 15.83
CA TRP A 88 1.48 -5.50 15.73
C TRP A 88 2.65 -4.63 16.22
N PRO A 89 2.83 -4.51 17.54
CA PRO A 89 3.96 -3.77 18.09
C PRO A 89 5.28 -4.37 17.59
N PHE A 90 6.24 -3.49 17.31
CA PHE A 90 7.61 -3.82 16.92
C PHE A 90 8.37 -4.45 18.11
N THR A 91 7.90 -5.61 18.55
CA THR A 91 8.47 -6.32 19.68
C THR A 91 9.67 -7.10 19.15
N ALA A 92 10.85 -6.86 19.73
CA ALA A 92 12.03 -7.63 19.42
C ALA A 92 11.84 -9.07 19.90
N HIS A 93 12.15 -10.03 19.05
CA HIS A 93 12.27 -11.42 19.47
C HIS A 93 13.50 -11.53 20.40
N HIS A 94 13.26 -11.75 21.69
CA HIS A 94 14.23 -12.44 22.55
C HIS A 94 14.12 -13.95 22.33
#